data_AF-A0A2P5F9E8-F1
#
_entry.id   AF-A0A2P5F9E8-F1
#
_cell.length_a   1.000
_cell.length_b   1.000
_cell.length_c   1.000
_cell.angle_alpha   90.00
_cell.angle_beta   90.00
_cell.angle_gamma   90.00
#
_symmetry.space_group_name_H-M   'P 1'
#
loop_
_entity.id
_entity.type
_entity.pdbx_description
1 polymer ?
#
loop_
_entity_poly.entity_id
_entity_poly.type
_entity_poly.pdbx_seq_one_letter_code
_entity_poly.pdbx_strand_id
1 'polypeptide(L)'
;MSGNRRLVEKYMNDSKIIRSGELKAAFLNYGDIEDVWKLGLCYLVGSLLLAGESTKKIDLDILFYVENEEQFFQFSWGHESFHKTMAGLKKDIHYYRK
;
A
#
# COMPACT_ATOMS: atom_id res chain seq x y z
N MET A 1 -4.24 13.65 -9.53
CA MET A 1 -4.02 14.41 -8.28
C MET A 1 -2.51 14.52 -8.09
N SER A 2 -1.94 15.72 -7.98
CA SER A 2 -0.52 15.89 -7.65
C SER A 2 -0.38 15.84 -6.13
N GLY A 3 -0.50 14.64 -5.56
CA GLY A 3 -0.28 14.44 -4.13
C GLY A 3 1.20 14.57 -3.78
N ASN A 4 1.50 14.87 -2.52
CA ASN A 4 2.87 14.88 -2.00
C ASN A 4 3.51 13.49 -2.18
N ARG A 5 4.67 13.43 -2.83
CA ARG A 5 5.40 12.18 -3.17
C ARG A 5 6.69 12.02 -2.37
N ARG A 6 6.89 12.81 -1.31
CA ARG A 6 8.14 12.88 -0.56
C ARG A 6 8.63 11.50 -0.09
N LEU A 7 7.75 10.62 0.40
CA LEU A 7 8.10 9.25 0.82
C LEU A 7 8.57 8.39 -0.36
N VAL A 8 7.93 8.52 -1.53
CA VAL A 8 8.32 7.81 -2.76
C VAL A 8 9.66 8.31 -3.28
N GLU A 9 9.88 9.63 -3.25
CA GLU A 9 11.15 10.24 -3.65
C GLU A 9 12.28 9.84 -2.68
N LYS A 10 12.04 9.92 -1.37
CA LYS A 10 13.04 9.69 -0.32
C LYS A 10 13.42 8.22 -0.16
N TYR A 11 12.47 7.30 -0.23
CA TYR A 11 12.69 5.89 0.11
C TYR A 11 12.64 4.94 -1.07
N MET A 12 12.11 5.38 -2.22
CA MET A 12 11.79 4.50 -3.35
C MET A 12 12.42 4.97 -4.66
N ASN A 13 13.29 5.98 -4.61
CA ASN A 13 13.98 6.56 -5.77
C ASN A 13 13.01 6.97 -6.90
N ASP A 14 11.85 7.51 -6.55
CA ASP A 14 10.77 7.86 -7.50
C ASP A 14 10.31 6.67 -8.38
N SER A 15 10.42 5.44 -7.86
CA SER A 15 9.97 4.26 -8.57
C SER A 15 8.45 4.30 -8.80
N LYS A 16 8.04 4.04 -10.04
CA LYS A 16 6.63 3.89 -10.43
C LYS A 16 6.02 2.57 -9.98
N ILE A 17 6.83 1.63 -9.49
CA ILE A 17 6.38 0.33 -9.02
C ILE A 17 7.14 0.03 -7.74
N ILE A 18 6.41 -0.08 -6.64
CA ILE A 18 6.98 -0.44 -5.34
C ILE A 18 6.48 -1.84 -4.97
N ARG A 19 7.39 -2.72 -4.59
CA ARG A 19 7.08 -4.06 -4.09
C ARG A 19 6.95 -4.04 -2.58
N SER A 20 6.13 -4.92 -2.03
CA SER A 20 5.94 -5.04 -0.58
C SER A 20 7.24 -5.31 0.18
N GLY A 21 8.20 -6.03 -0.41
CA GLY A 21 9.53 -6.22 0.16
C GLY A 21 10.36 -4.93 0.27
N GLU A 22 10.29 -4.05 -0.74
CA GLU A 22 10.99 -2.75 -0.74
C GLU A 22 10.40 -1.81 0.31
N LEU A 23 9.06 -1.77 0.41
CA LEU A 23 8.39 -1.00 1.46
C LEU A 23 8.69 -1.52 2.86
N LYS A 24 8.75 -2.84 3.05
CA LYS A 24 9.16 -3.44 4.33
C LYS A 24 10.58 -3.04 4.69
N ALA A 25 11.50 -3.06 3.73
CA ALA A 25 12.87 -2.64 3.95
C ALA A 25 12.94 -1.15 4.31
N ALA A 26 12.17 -0.28 3.64
CA ALA A 26 12.10 1.14 3.99
C ALA A 26 11.56 1.35 5.42
N PHE A 27 10.49 0.64 5.80
CA PHE A 27 9.95 0.70 7.15
C PHE A 27 10.96 0.26 8.23
N LEU A 28 11.78 -0.77 7.96
CA LEU A 28 12.70 -1.34 8.96
C LEU A 28 14.04 -0.59 9.07
N ASN A 29 14.50 0.10 8.01
CA ASN A 29 15.87 0.60 7.94
C ASN A 29 16.04 2.10 8.21
N TYR A 30 14.98 2.91 8.20
CA TYR A 30 15.12 4.37 8.28
C TYR A 30 14.57 4.94 9.59
N GLY A 31 15.31 5.89 10.21
CA GLY A 31 15.09 6.36 11.59
C GLY A 31 14.29 7.66 11.75
N ASP A 32 13.65 8.16 10.70
CA ASP A 32 12.79 9.33 10.79
C ASP A 32 11.42 8.91 11.36
N ILE A 33 11.13 9.30 12.60
CA ILE A 33 9.95 8.83 13.35
C ILE A 33 8.66 9.17 12.60
N GLU A 34 8.58 10.33 11.95
CA GLU A 34 7.39 10.76 11.21
C GLU A 34 7.13 9.88 9.98
N ASP A 35 8.20 9.47 9.32
CA ASP A 35 8.11 8.66 8.11
C ASP A 35 7.88 7.18 8.43
N VAL A 36 8.46 6.70 9.53
CA VAL A 36 8.36 5.29 9.96
C VAL A 36 6.91 4.87 10.17
N TRP A 37 6.09 5.67 10.85
CA TRP A 37 4.70 5.28 11.08
C TRP A 37 3.87 5.34 9.80
N LYS A 38 4.13 6.30 8.89
CA LYS A 38 3.48 6.39 7.56
C LYS A 38 3.84 5.20 6.68
N LEU A 39 5.10 4.81 6.65
CA LEU A 39 5.60 3.62 5.95
C LEU A 39 5.01 2.34 6.55
N GLY A 40 4.93 2.25 7.87
CA GLY A 40 4.31 1.13 8.59
C GLY A 40 2.82 0.99 8.27
N LEU A 41 2.10 2.11 8.21
CA LEU A 41 0.67 2.15 7.85
C LEU A 41 0.46 1.70 6.39
N CYS A 42 1.27 2.21 5.46
CA CYS A 42 1.28 1.75 4.07
C CYS A 42 1.56 0.26 3.96
N TYR A 43 2.53 -0.25 4.72
CA TYR A 43 2.89 -1.66 4.69
C TYR A 43 1.76 -2.52 5.25
N LEU A 44 1.09 -2.07 6.31
CA LEU A 44 -0.06 -2.74 6.90
C LEU A 44 -1.24 -2.80 5.92
N VAL A 45 -1.67 -1.66 5.37
CA VAL A 45 -2.78 -1.57 4.41
C VAL A 45 -2.44 -2.36 3.16
N GLY A 46 -1.23 -2.18 2.62
CA GLY A 46 -0.73 -2.94 1.48
C GLY A 46 -0.76 -4.44 1.77
N SER A 47 -0.27 -4.88 2.92
CA SER A 47 -0.21 -6.32 3.27
C SER A 47 -1.59 -6.93 3.54
N LEU A 48 -2.50 -6.19 4.17
CA LEU A 48 -3.89 -6.60 4.40
C LEU A 48 -4.64 -6.78 3.08
N LEU A 49 -4.45 -5.87 2.13
CA LEU A 49 -5.05 -5.96 0.79
C LEU A 49 -4.34 -6.98 -0.11
N LEU A 50 -3.04 -7.18 0.08
CA LEU A 50 -2.23 -7.99 -0.83
C LEU A 50 -2.09 -9.44 -0.41
N ALA A 51 -2.45 -9.86 0.80
CA ALA A 51 -2.38 -11.26 1.24
C ALA A 51 -1.08 -11.98 0.77
N GLY A 52 0.05 -11.66 1.40
CA GLY A 52 1.10 -12.66 1.65
C GLY A 52 2.22 -12.90 0.62
N GLU A 53 2.56 -11.99 -0.30
CA GLU A 53 3.78 -12.14 -1.12
C GLU A 53 4.63 -10.87 -1.19
N SER A 54 5.93 -11.02 -0.93
CA SER A 54 6.95 -9.95 -0.95
C SER A 54 7.16 -9.31 -2.33
N THR A 55 6.68 -9.98 -3.38
CA THR A 55 6.77 -9.56 -4.78
C THR A 55 5.55 -8.77 -5.25
N LYS A 56 4.47 -8.74 -4.46
CA LYS A 56 3.24 -8.05 -4.84
C LYS A 56 3.46 -6.55 -4.91
N LYS A 57 2.95 -5.97 -5.99
CA LYS A 57 2.99 -4.52 -6.24
C LYS A 57 2.06 -3.83 -5.25
N ILE A 58 2.58 -2.82 -4.58
CA ILE A 58 1.79 -1.90 -3.77
C ILE A 58 1.17 -0.87 -4.71
N ASP A 59 -0.09 -0.59 -4.42
CA ASP A 59 -0.81 0.51 -5.05
C ASP A 59 -0.23 1.83 -4.54
N LEU A 60 0.36 2.61 -5.45
CA LEU A 60 1.01 3.88 -5.11
C LEU A 60 0.02 4.87 -4.51
N ASP A 61 -1.27 4.74 -4.82
CA ASP A 61 -2.32 5.60 -4.26
C ASP A 61 -2.35 5.52 -2.73
N ILE A 62 -1.99 4.38 -2.13
CA ILE A 62 -1.88 4.22 -0.67
C ILE A 62 -0.79 5.12 -0.09
N LEU A 63 0.35 5.25 -0.79
CA LEU A 63 1.46 6.12 -0.38
C LEU A 63 1.08 7.60 -0.47
N PHE A 64 0.25 7.97 -1.45
CA PHE A 64 -0.30 9.32 -1.53
C PHE A 64 -1.25 9.63 -0.37
N TYR A 65 -2.09 8.67 0.03
CA TYR A 65 -3.00 8.88 1.15
C TYR A 65 -2.23 9.08 2.47
N VAL A 66 -1.22 8.28 2.79
CA VAL A 66 -0.50 8.44 4.08
C VAL A 66 0.31 9.74 4.19
N GLU A 67 0.65 10.36 3.06
CA GLU A 67 1.28 11.69 3.03
C GLU A 67 0.29 12.81 3.36
N ASN A 68 -1.01 12.57 3.20
CA ASN A 68 -2.09 13.46 3.59
C ASN A 68 -2.99 12.75 4.60
N GLU A 69 -2.65 12.88 5.89
CA GLU A 69 -3.34 12.21 6.99
C GLU A 69 -4.85 12.43 6.99
N GLU A 70 -5.30 13.66 6.69
CA GLU A 70 -6.72 13.98 6.61
C GLU A 70 -7.41 13.17 5.51
N GLN A 71 -6.82 13.10 4.31
CA GLN A 71 -7.32 12.23 3.25
C GLN A 71 -7.26 10.76 3.64
N PHE A 72 -6.19 10.32 4.31
CA PHE A 72 -6.07 8.94 4.77
C PHE A 72 -7.24 8.56 5.67
N PHE A 73 -7.58 9.37 6.67
CA PHE A 73 -8.65 9.05 7.61
C PHE A 73 -10.06 9.24 7.03
N GLN A 74 -10.21 10.10 6.02
CA GLN A 74 -11.49 10.26 5.28
C GLN A 74 -11.68 9.19 4.19
N PHE A 75 -10.62 8.52 3.76
CA PHE A 75 -10.72 7.47 2.76
C PHE A 75 -11.53 6.28 3.28
N SER A 76 -12.42 5.75 2.43
CA SER A 76 -13.32 4.66 2.78
C SER A 76 -12.63 3.30 2.73
N TRP A 77 -11.62 3.07 3.58
CA TRP A 77 -10.81 1.85 3.62
C TRP A 77 -11.63 0.57 3.71
N GLY A 78 -12.74 0.59 4.46
CA GLY A 78 -13.65 -0.57 4.58
C GLY A 78 -14.31 -0.93 3.25
N HIS A 79 -14.73 0.08 2.47
CA HIS A 79 -15.32 -0.13 1.15
C HIS A 79 -14.27 -0.68 0.17
N GLU A 80 -13.07 -0.08 0.14
CA GLU A 80 -11.98 -0.54 -0.74
C GLU A 80 -11.55 -1.97 -0.42
N SER A 81 -11.36 -2.28 0.88
CA SER A 81 -11.01 -3.62 1.34
C SER A 81 -12.07 -4.65 0.96
N PHE A 82 -13.36 -4.31 1.12
CA PHE A 82 -14.47 -5.18 0.70
C PHE A 82 -14.45 -5.46 -0.80
N HIS A 83 -14.28 -4.43 -1.64
CA HIS A 83 -14.21 -4.59 -3.09
C HIS A 83 -13.01 -5.44 -3.53
N LYS A 84 -11.81 -5.18 -3.00
CA LYS A 84 -10.61 -5.98 -3.33
C LYS A 84 -10.78 -7.44 -2.91
N THR A 85 -11.31 -7.68 -1.72
CA THR A 85 -11.61 -9.04 -1.23
C THR A 85 -12.60 -9.76 -2.14
N MET A 86 -13.70 -9.09 -2.51
CA MET A 86 -14.73 -9.68 -3.38
C MET A 86 -14.20 -9.96 -4.79
N ALA A 87 -13.35 -9.08 -5.33
CA ALA A 87 -12.68 -9.29 -6.62
C ALA A 87 -11.74 -10.51 -6.59
N GLY A 88 -10.97 -10.67 -5.51
CA GLY A 88 -10.13 -11.85 -5.27
C GLY A 88 -10.94 -13.14 -5.23
N LEU A 89 -12.01 -13.16 -4.41
CA LEU A 89 -12.89 -14.34 -4.29
C LEU A 89 -13.55 -14.72 -5.63
N LYS A 90 -14.01 -13.74 -6.42
CA LYS A 90 -14.56 -14.00 -7.76
C LYS A 90 -13.54 -14.66 -8.68
N LYS A 91 -12.29 -14.18 -8.67
CA LYS A 91 -11.21 -14.74 -9.48
C LYS A 91 -11.00 -16.22 -9.16
N ASP A 92 -11.00 -16.57 -7.87
CA ASP A 92 -10.81 -17.95 -7.43
C ASP A 92 -12.01 -18.83 -7.78
N ILE A 93 -13.25 -18.35 -7.59
CA ILE A 93 -14.47 -19.08 -8.00
C ILE A 93 -14.45 -19.38 -9.52
N HIS A 94 -14.03 -18.42 -10.35
CA HIS A 94 -13.91 -18.64 -11.79
C HIS A 94 -12.80 -19.63 -12.14
N TYR A 95 -11.70 -19.64 -11.39
CA TYR A 95 -10.62 -20.61 -11.56
C TYR A 95 -11.10 -22.05 -11.30
N TYR A 96 -11.91 -22.28 -10.26
CA TYR A 96 -12.45 -23.61 -9.94
C TYR A 96 -13.61 -24.09 -10.83
N ARG A 97 -14.21 -23.21 -11.63
CA ARG A 97 -15.29 -23.56 -12.58
C ARG A 97 -14.79 -23.98 -13.96
N LYS A 98 -13.48 -23.96 -14.19
CA LYS A 98 -12.83 -24.31 -15.46
C LYS A 98 -12.18 -25.68 -15.36
#